data_AF-A0A2V5UKG5-F1
#
_entry.id   AF-A0A2V5UKG5-F1
#
_cell.length_a   1.000
_cell.length_b   1.000
_cell.length_c   1.000
_cell.angle_alpha   90.00
_cell.angle_beta   90.00
_cell.angle_gamma   90.00
#
_symmetry.space_group_name_H-M   'P 1'
#
loop_
_entity.id
_entity.type
_entity.pdbx_description
1 polymer ?
#
loop_
_entity_poly.entity_id
_entity_poly.type
_entity_poly.pdbx_seq_one_letter_code
_entity_poly.pdbx_strand_id
1 'polypeptide(L)'
;CLAVLKLHYLRWVLFDVKGDTYFMYQGIFDTDFDKYTEDAVALFSATGITTVFVNLEGFPEDWKTNAPAFIKFVREHQCPSFLEYGEYPYVSAEEIKKALKLKAAFSDMLDQMQ
;
A
#
# COMPACT_ATOMS: atom_id res chain seq x y z
N CYS A 1 6.98 11.16 12.57
CA CYS A 1 5.59 10.86 12.17
C CYS A 1 5.68 10.27 10.77
N LEU A 2 5.35 8.98 10.61
CA LEU A 2 5.39 8.31 9.31
C LEU A 2 4.40 9.05 8.41
N ALA A 3 4.90 9.76 7.39
CA ALA A 3 4.04 10.33 6.37
C ALA A 3 3.22 9.16 5.84
N VAL A 4 1.93 9.20 6.14
CA VAL A 4 0.94 8.21 5.73
C VAL A 4 1.19 8.03 4.24
N LEU A 5 1.77 6.89 3.83
CA LEU A 5 1.63 6.42 2.45
C LEU A 5 0.18 6.69 2.11
N LYS A 6 -0.07 7.41 1.02
CA LYS A 6 -1.43 7.74 0.58
C LYS A 6 -2.11 6.46 0.13
N LEU A 7 -2.33 5.57 1.09
CA LEU A 7 -2.56 4.16 0.99
C LEU A 7 -3.95 3.97 1.54
N HIS A 8 -4.83 3.54 0.67
CA HIS A 8 -6.19 3.21 1.03
C HIS A 8 -6.27 1.79 1.56
N TYR A 9 -5.51 0.88 0.95
CA TYR A 9 -5.69 -0.54 1.20
C TYR A 9 -4.47 -1.37 0.82
N LEU A 10 -4.13 -2.37 1.64
CA LEU A 10 -3.16 -3.42 1.31
C LEU A 10 -3.77 -4.79 1.63
N ARG A 11 -3.50 -5.76 0.76
CA ARG A 11 -3.90 -7.15 0.96
C ARG A 11 -2.78 -8.09 0.53
N TRP A 12 -2.50 -9.05 1.38
CA TRP A 12 -1.56 -10.14 1.17
C TRP A 12 -2.37 -11.42 1.07
N VAL A 13 -2.23 -12.15 -0.04
CA VAL A 13 -2.95 -13.40 -0.29
C VAL A 13 -1.96 -14.49 -0.65
N LEU A 14 -2.09 -15.63 0.01
CA LEU A 14 -1.44 -16.87 -0.40
C LEU A 14 -2.52 -17.79 -0.99
N PHE A 15 -2.24 -18.38 -2.15
CA PHE A 15 -3.17 -19.28 -2.82
C PHE A 15 -2.41 -20.29 -3.67
N ASP A 16 -2.94 -21.51 -3.78
CA ASP A 16 -2.27 -22.59 -4.50
C ASP A 16 -2.80 -22.70 -5.94
N VAL A 17 -1.89 -22.87 -6.90
CA VAL A 17 -2.22 -23.13 -8.30
C VAL A 17 -1.46 -24.37 -8.75
N LYS A 18 -2.18 -25.43 -9.11
CA LYS A 18 -1.62 -26.70 -9.61
C LYS A 18 -0.57 -27.36 -8.68
N GLY A 19 -0.65 -27.09 -7.38
CA GLY A 19 0.25 -27.67 -6.37
C GLY A 19 1.37 -26.73 -5.90
N ASP A 20 1.53 -25.57 -6.55
CA ASP A 20 2.50 -24.54 -6.15
C ASP A 20 1.80 -23.41 -5.40
N THR A 21 2.44 -22.88 -4.34
CA THR A 21 1.91 -21.76 -3.55
C THR A 21 2.36 -20.43 -4.12
N TYR A 22 1.39 -19.60 -4.50
CA TYR A 22 1.59 -18.26 -5.02
C TYR A 22 1.27 -17.20 -3.97
N PHE A 23 2.00 -16.09 -4.06
CA PHE A 23 1.79 -14.92 -3.23
C PHE A 23 1.33 -13.75 -4.10
N MET A 24 0.22 -13.13 -3.72
CA MET A 24 -0.31 -11.94 -4.37
C MET A 24 -0.36 -10.79 -3.36
N TYR A 25 0.22 -9.68 -3.79
CA TYR A 25 0.18 -8.41 -3.08
C TYR A 25 -0.69 -7.42 -3.86
N GLN A 26 -1.75 -6.93 -3.23
CA GLN A 26 -2.64 -5.92 -3.78
C GLN A 26 -2.51 -4.64 -2.96
N GLY A 27 -2.25 -3.52 -3.62
CA GLY A 27 -2.20 -2.21 -2.97
C GLY A 27 -2.99 -1.17 -3.75
N ILE A 28 -3.77 -0.37 -3.03
CA ILE A 28 -4.49 0.79 -3.55
C ILE A 28 -3.89 2.03 -2.90
N PHE A 29 -3.35 2.92 -3.71
CA PHE A 29 -2.65 4.13 -3.27
C PHE A 29 -2.85 5.30 -4.25
N ASP A 30 -2.71 6.54 -3.75
CA ASP A 30 -2.91 7.78 -4.52
C ASP A 30 -1.65 8.26 -5.27
N THR A 31 -0.53 7.55 -5.15
CA THR A 31 0.74 7.93 -5.77
C THR A 31 0.99 7.16 -7.07
N ASP A 32 1.95 7.62 -7.86
CA ASP A 32 2.49 6.79 -8.93
C ASP A 32 3.20 5.56 -8.35
N PHE A 33 3.29 4.51 -9.17
CA PHE A 33 3.83 3.22 -8.75
C PHE A 33 5.29 3.31 -8.30
N ASP A 34 6.14 4.05 -9.02
CA ASP A 34 7.56 4.11 -8.71
C ASP A 34 7.80 4.82 -7.37
N LYS A 35 7.12 5.96 -7.17
CA LYS A 35 7.12 6.67 -5.89
C LYS A 35 6.59 5.82 -4.75
N TYR A 36 5.51 5.07 -4.97
CA TYR A 36 4.99 4.13 -3.97
C TYR A 36 6.04 3.08 -3.59
N THR A 37 6.73 2.49 -4.57
CA THR A 37 7.75 1.48 -4.31
C THR A 37 8.97 2.04 -3.57
N GLU A 38 9.40 3.26 -3.89
CA GLU A 38 10.46 3.95 -3.16
C GLU A 38 10.07 4.20 -1.70
N ASP A 39 8.87 4.76 -1.48
CA ASP A 39 8.32 5.02 -0.16
C ASP A 39 8.16 3.72 0.65
N ALA A 40 7.77 2.62 0.00
CA ALA A 40 7.66 1.30 0.62
C ALA A 40 9.02 0.75 1.06
N VAL A 41 10.06 0.86 0.23
CA VAL A 41 11.43 0.44 0.58
C VAL A 41 11.94 1.23 1.79
N ALA A 42 11.72 2.56 1.80
CA ALA A 42 12.09 3.42 2.91
C ALA A 42 11.33 3.04 4.20
N LEU A 43 10.03 2.78 4.10
CA LEU A 43 9.20 2.35 5.22
C LEU A 43 9.66 1.02 5.81
N PHE A 44 9.85 0.00 4.97
CA PHE A 44 10.25 -1.33 5.44
C PHE A 44 11.63 -1.30 6.08
N SER A 45 12.55 -0.51 5.52
CA SER A 45 13.88 -0.31 6.10
C SER A 45 13.83 0.40 7.46
N ALA A 46 13.01 1.44 7.60
CA ALA A 46 12.89 2.20 8.84
C ALA A 46 12.16 1.45 9.97
N THR A 47 11.24 0.55 9.62
CA THR A 47 10.45 -0.23 10.58
C THR A 47 11.13 -1.53 11.01
N GLY A 48 12.25 -1.91 10.38
CA GLY A 48 12.94 -3.18 10.63
C GLY A 48 12.17 -4.41 10.16
N ILE A 49 11.05 -4.22 9.45
CA ILE A 49 10.23 -5.30 8.91
C ILE A 49 11.00 -5.92 7.75
N THR A 50 11.51 -7.13 7.97
CA THR A 50 12.00 -7.95 6.85
C THR A 50 10.76 -8.41 6.10
N THR A 51 10.55 -7.82 4.94
CA THR A 51 9.30 -7.97 4.19
C THR A 51 9.08 -9.41 3.76
N VAL A 52 7.82 -9.84 3.67
CA VAL A 52 7.44 -11.20 3.22
C VAL A 52 8.00 -11.54 1.84
N PHE A 53 8.32 -10.52 1.03
CA PHE A 53 8.88 -10.70 -0.31
C PHE A 53 10.25 -11.40 -0.32
N VAL A 54 11.02 -11.40 0.78
CA VAL A 54 12.33 -12.09 0.82
C VAL A 54 12.23 -13.61 0.66
N ASN A 55 11.03 -14.17 0.86
CA ASN A 55 10.76 -15.60 0.67
C ASN A 55 10.31 -15.92 -0.76
N LEU A 56 10.18 -14.92 -1.64
CA LEU A 56 9.77 -15.13 -3.02
C LEU A 56 10.96 -15.50 -3.89
N GLU A 57 10.70 -16.40 -4.83
CA GLU A 57 11.70 -16.80 -5.82
C GLU A 57 12.13 -15.59 -6.66
N GLY A 58 13.45 -15.39 -6.79
CA GLY A 58 14.02 -14.30 -7.59
C GLY A 58 13.96 -12.91 -6.94
N PHE A 59 13.51 -12.79 -5.69
CA PHE A 59 13.53 -11.51 -4.99
C PHE A 59 14.98 -11.04 -4.73
N PRO A 60 15.31 -9.76 -5.00
CA PRO A 60 16.68 -9.27 -4.83
C PRO A 60 17.10 -9.26 -3.36
N GLU A 61 18.22 -9.92 -3.03
CA GLU A 61 18.76 -9.97 -1.66
C GLU A 61 19.25 -8.60 -1.16
N ASP A 62 19.72 -7.75 -2.09
CA ASP A 62 20.27 -6.42 -1.85
C ASP A 62 19.21 -5.29 -1.89
N TRP A 63 17.91 -5.64 -1.90
CA TRP A 63 16.79 -4.68 -2.04
C TRP A 63 16.81 -3.49 -1.07
N LYS A 64 17.41 -3.66 0.12
CA LYS A 64 17.54 -2.59 1.13
C LYS A 64 18.51 -1.47 0.71
N THR A 65 19.53 -1.83 -0.07
CA THR A 65 20.56 -0.90 -0.56
C THR A 65 20.43 -0.62 -2.05
N ASN A 66 19.59 -1.40 -2.75
CA ASN A 66 19.36 -1.35 -4.18
C ASN A 66 17.86 -1.23 -4.47
N ALA A 67 17.30 -0.04 -4.23
CA ALA A 67 15.91 0.27 -4.57
C ALA A 67 15.57 -0.01 -6.05
N PRO A 68 16.44 0.28 -7.04
CA PRO A 68 16.17 -0.08 -8.43
C PRO A 68 15.93 -1.57 -8.67
N ALA A 69 16.63 -2.47 -7.98
CA ALA A 69 16.40 -3.91 -8.10
C ALA A 69 15.01 -4.32 -7.58
N PHE A 70 14.57 -3.73 -6.46
CA PHE A 70 13.22 -3.93 -5.94
C PHE A 70 12.16 -3.43 -6.93
N ILE A 71 12.30 -2.19 -7.42
CA ILE A 71 11.36 -1.61 -8.40
C ILE A 71 11.27 -2.50 -9.63
N LYS A 72 12.42 -2.94 -10.17
CA LYS A 72 12.47 -3.85 -11.32
C LYS A 72 11.72 -5.15 -11.04
N PHE A 73 11.96 -5.79 -9.90
CA PHE A 73 11.27 -7.03 -9.53
C PHE A 73 9.75 -6.84 -9.50
N VAL A 74 9.24 -5.79 -8.84
CA VAL A 74 7.79 -5.56 -8.79
C VAL A 74 7.24 -5.18 -10.17
N ARG A 75 7.98 -4.44 -11.01
CA ARG A 75 7.59 -4.11 -12.39
C ARG A 75 7.48 -5.33 -13.30
N GLU A 76 8.36 -6.32 -13.13
CA GLU A 76 8.36 -7.56 -13.92
C GLU A 76 7.24 -8.52 -13.50
N HIS A 77 6.81 -8.47 -12.23
CA HIS A 77 5.81 -9.39 -11.67
C HIS A 77 4.43 -8.75 -11.44
N GLN A 78 4.29 -7.43 -11.60
CA GLN A 78 2.98 -6.77 -11.46
C GLN A 78 2.03 -7.20 -12.57
N CYS A 79 0.76 -7.35 -12.21
CA CYS A 79 -0.33 -7.51 -13.16
C CYS A 79 -1.32 -6.36 -12.91
N PRO A 80 -1.50 -5.43 -13.87
CA PRO A 80 -2.45 -4.34 -13.70
C PRO A 80 -3.86 -4.91 -13.62
N SER A 81 -4.70 -4.36 -12.72
CA SER A 81 -6.10 -4.74 -12.67
C SER A 81 -6.80 -4.33 -13.96
N PHE A 82 -7.65 -5.21 -14.50
CA PHE A 82 -8.44 -4.91 -15.69
C PHE A 82 -9.66 -4.00 -15.37
N LEU A 83 -10.12 -4.02 -14.11
CA LEU A 83 -11.26 -3.24 -13.64
C LEU A 83 -11.05 -2.89 -12.17
N GLU A 84 -11.21 -1.61 -11.84
CA GLU A 84 -11.12 -1.11 -10.47
C GLU A 84 -12.37 -0.27 -10.18
N TYR A 85 -12.95 -0.46 -9.00
CA TYR A 85 -14.06 0.34 -8.50
C TYR A 85 -13.65 0.99 -7.18
N GLY A 86 -13.61 2.31 -7.16
CA GLY A 86 -13.49 3.10 -5.95
C GLY A 86 -14.80 3.85 -5.72
N GLU A 87 -15.34 3.80 -4.50
CA GLU A 87 -16.52 4.60 -4.12
C GLU A 87 -16.22 6.11 -4.18
N TYR A 88 -14.99 6.49 -3.84
CA TYR A 88 -14.49 7.86 -3.88
C TYR A 88 -13.21 7.96 -4.73
N PRO A 89 -13.28 7.78 -6.06
CA PRO A 89 -12.09 7.61 -6.91
C PRO A 89 -11.27 8.89 -7.07
N TYR A 90 -11.83 10.04 -6.70
CA TYR A 90 -11.18 11.35 -6.79
C TYR A 90 -10.82 11.95 -5.44
N VAL A 91 -10.92 11.16 -4.36
CA VAL A 91 -10.65 11.62 -3.00
C VAL A 91 -9.50 10.83 -2.42
N SER A 92 -8.41 11.54 -2.08
CA SER A 92 -7.24 10.94 -1.48
C SER A 92 -7.50 10.44 -0.07
N ALA A 93 -6.68 9.50 0.40
CA ALA A 93 -6.75 8.97 1.75
C ALA A 93 -6.60 10.09 2.81
N GLU A 94 -5.85 11.15 2.48
CA GLU A 94 -5.70 12.33 3.34
C GLU A 94 -6.98 13.17 3.43
N GLU A 95 -7.68 13.37 2.30
CA GLU A 95 -8.94 14.09 2.26
C GLU A 95 -10.04 13.34 3.01
N ILE A 96 -10.10 12.00 2.88
CA ILE A 96 -10.99 11.16 3.67
C ILE A 96 -10.73 11.35 5.18
N LYS A 97 -9.46 11.30 5.60
CA LYS A 97 -9.09 11.50 7.02
C LYS A 97 -9.47 12.89 7.53
N LYS A 98 -9.31 13.94 6.71
CA LYS A 98 -9.73 15.31 7.05
C LYS A 98 -11.26 15.39 7.19
N ALA A 99 -12.00 14.83 6.24
CA ALA A 99 -13.47 14.83 6.26
C ALA A 99 -14.03 14.08 7.48
N LEU A 100 -13.43 12.95 7.86
CA LEU A 100 -13.82 12.20 9.06
C LEU A 100 -13.59 12.99 10.36
N LYS A 101 -12.47 13.71 10.47
CA LYS A 101 -12.21 14.60 11.61
C LYS A 101 -13.23 15.72 11.71
N LEU A 102 -13.57 16.32 10.57
CA LEU A 102 -14.59 17.37 10.50
C LEU A 102 -15.95 16.85 10.95
N LYS A 103 -16.36 15.69 10.39
CA LYS A 103 -17.61 15.02 10.77
C LYS A 103 -17.69 14.78 12.28
N ALA A 104 -16.63 14.22 12.88
CA ALA A 104 -16.60 13.95 14.32
C ALA A 104 -16.78 15.24 15.15
N ALA A 105 -16.03 16.29 14.84
CA ALA A 105 -16.13 17.56 15.56
C ALA A 105 -17.52 18.21 15.46
N PHE A 106 -18.16 18.12 14.28
CA PHE A 106 -19.52 18.63 14.10
C PHE A 106 -20.57 17.77 14.82
N SER A 107 -20.42 16.44 14.82
CA SER A 107 -21.29 15.54 15.59
C SER A 107 -21.21 15.86 17.09
N ASP A 108 -20.00 15.99 17.64
CA ASP A 108 -19.80 16.33 19.06
C ASP A 108 -20.44 17.69 19.43
N MET A 109 -20.32 18.69 18.54
CA MET A 109 -20.94 20.00 18.74
C MET A 109 -22.47 19.91 18.75
N LEU A 110 -23.06 19.15 17.81
CA LEU A 110 -24.52 19.00 17.72
C LEU A 110 -25.09 18.26 18.93
N ASP A 111 -24.39 17.23 19.43
CA ASP A 111 -24.81 16.47 20.60
C ASP A 111 -24.78 17.32 21.88
N GLN A 112 -23.85 18.29 21.99
CA GLN A 112 -23.78 19.23 23.12
C GLN A 112 -24.87 20.34 23.08
N MET A 113 -25.58 20.49 21.96
CA MET A 113 -26.63 21.48 21.79
C MET A 113 -28.05 20.93 22.05
N GLN A 114 -28.17 19.64 22.38
CA GLN A 114 -29.41 18.99 22.84
C GLN A 114 -29.54 19.06 24.37
#